data_AF-A0A496WSQ1-F1
#
_entry.id   AF-A0A496WSQ1-F1
#
_cell.length_a   1.000
_cell.length_b   1.000
_cell.length_c   1.000
_cell.angle_alpha   90.00
_cell.angle_beta   90.00
_cell.angle_gamma   90.00
#
_symmetry.space_group_name_H-M   'P 1'
#
loop_
_entity.id
_entity.type
_entity.pdbx_description
1 polymer ?
#
loop_
_entity_poly.entity_id
_entity_poly.type
_entity_poly.pdbx_seq_one_letter_code
_entity_poly.pdbx_strand_id
1 'polypeptide(L)' 'MLNSSFAKSLAYYQANHQNTRAAIVAAYAVGDYMINEIAAHFNAHYSTVSREIKKMDGGALIQDPTP' A
#
# COMPACT_ATOMS: atom_id res chain seq x y z
N MET A 1 11.57 17.60 20.40
CA MET A 1 11.59 17.88 18.95
C MET A 1 10.55 16.98 18.30
N LEU A 2 9.37 17.53 17.96
CA LEU A 2 8.32 16.76 17.30
C LEU A 2 8.64 16.71 15.80
N ASN A 3 9.13 15.55 15.33
CA ASN A 3 9.24 15.24 13.92
C ASN A 3 7.82 14.99 13.40
N SER A 4 7.09 16.05 13.07
CA SER A 4 5.81 15.94 12.37
C SER A 4 6.10 15.54 10.93
N SER A 5 6.32 14.23 10.71
CA SER A 5 6.31 13.67 9.36
C SER A 5 5.03 14.13 8.68
N PHE A 6 5.16 14.89 7.59
CA PHE A 6 4.06 15.38 6.77
C PHE A 6 3.30 14.25 6.03
N ALA A 7 3.49 13.00 6.45
CA ALA A 7 2.79 11.84 5.94
C ALA A 7 1.32 11.92 6.35
N LYS A 8 0.43 11.87 5.36
CA LYS A 8 -1.01 11.77 5.61
C LYS A 8 -1.28 10.44 6.28
N SER A 9 -2.10 10.41 7.34
CA SER A 9 -2.40 9.18 8.05
C SER A 9 -3.04 8.12 7.14
N LEU A 10 -2.87 6.83 7.46
CA LEU A 10 -3.56 5.75 6.74
C LEU A 10 -5.10 5.91 6.74
N ALA A 11 -5.64 6.50 7.82
CA ALA A 11 -7.06 6.86 7.91
C ALA A 11 -7.49 7.91 6.88
N TYR A 12 -6.60 8.87 6.54
CA TYR A 12 -6.85 9.82 5.45
C TYR A 12 -7.02 9.05 4.13
N TYR A 13 -6.13 8.12 3.81
CA TYR A 13 -6.24 7.33 2.58
C TYR A 13 -7.50 6.47 2.57
N GLN A 14 -7.88 5.89 3.71
CA GLN A 14 -9.12 5.12 3.86
C GLN A 14 -10.37 5.96 3.62
N ALA A 15 -10.43 7.18 4.15
CA ALA A 15 -11.59 8.07 3.99
C ALA A 15 -11.65 8.70 2.58
N ASN A 16 -10.50 8.94 1.97
CA ASN A 16 -10.39 9.68 0.71
C ASN A 16 -10.44 8.78 -0.54
N HIS A 17 -10.57 7.46 -0.37
CA HIS A 17 -10.73 6.51 -1.46
C HIS A 17 -11.97 5.63 -1.22
N GLN A 18 -12.76 5.43 -2.27
CA GLN A 18 -13.98 4.59 -2.20
C GLN A 18 -13.67 3.11 -1.97
N ASN A 19 -12.47 2.66 -2.32
CA ASN A 19 -12.06 1.27 -2.25
C ASN A 19 -10.85 1.12 -1.34
N THR A 20 -10.91 0.19 -0.39
CA THR A 20 -9.78 -0.19 0.48
C THR A 20 -8.52 -0.53 -0.32
N ARG A 21 -8.66 -1.19 -1.46
CA ARG A 21 -7.54 -1.52 -2.37
C ARG A 21 -6.87 -0.26 -2.92
N ALA A 22 -7.66 0.72 -3.34
CA ALA A 22 -7.14 2.00 -3.83
C ALA A 22 -6.46 2.79 -2.71
N ALA A 23 -7.03 2.77 -1.49
CA ALA A 23 -6.42 3.39 -0.31
C ALA A 23 -5.06 2.78 0.05
N ILE A 24 -4.97 1.44 0.06
CA ILE A 24 -3.75 0.67 0.30
C ILE A 24 -2.65 1.05 -0.69
N VAL A 25 -3.01 1.07 -1.96
CA VAL A 25 -2.08 1.34 -3.05
C VAL A 25 -1.62 2.79 -3.04
N ALA A 26 -2.53 3.74 -2.78
CA ALA A 26 -2.19 5.16 -2.64
C ALA A 26 -1.27 5.41 -1.43
N ALA A 27 -1.54 4.75 -0.30
CA ALA A 27 -0.68 4.85 0.89
C ALA A 27 0.74 4.29 0.63
N TYR A 28 0.82 3.16 -0.08
CA TYR A 28 2.11 2.57 -0.45
C TYR A 28 2.88 3.42 -1.48
N ALA A 29 2.18 4.00 -2.46
CA ALA A 29 2.79 4.81 -3.52
C ALA A 29 3.51 6.07 -3.00
N VAL A 30 3.09 6.60 -1.85
CA VAL A 30 3.78 7.74 -1.22
C VAL A 30 5.09 7.31 -0.54
N GLY A 31 5.25 6.02 -0.24
CA GLY A 31 6.48 5.47 0.35
C GLY A 31 6.67 5.74 1.84
N ASP A 32 5.71 6.40 2.49
CA ASP A 32 5.75 6.76 3.91
C ASP A 32 5.38 5.60 4.85
N TYR A 33 4.83 4.51 4.30
CA TYR A 33 4.35 3.36 5.07
C TYR A 33 4.85 2.05 4.51
N MET A 34 5.28 1.16 5.40
CA MET A 34 5.64 -0.21 5.06
C MET A 34 4.38 -1.06 4.85
N ILE A 35 4.51 -2.14 4.06
CA ILE A 35 3.39 -3.05 3.74
C ILE A 35 2.74 -3.63 5.00
N ASN A 36 3.51 -3.93 6.04
CA ASN A 36 3.00 -4.44 7.33
C ASN A 36 2.18 -3.40 8.10
N GLU A 37 2.56 -2.12 8.06
CA GLU A 37 1.81 -1.03 8.71
C GLU A 37 0.48 -0.79 8.00
N ILE A 38 0.50 -0.81 6.66
CA ILE A 38 -0.69 -0.74 5.81
C ILE A 38 -1.59 -1.95 6.09
N ALA A 39 -1.04 -3.16 6.10
CA ALA A 39 -1.76 -4.41 6.39
C ALA A 39 -2.46 -4.37 7.76
N ALA A 40 -1.74 -3.95 8.80
CA ALA A 40 -2.29 -3.81 10.15
C ALA A 40 -3.44 -2.79 10.20
N HIS A 41 -3.29 -1.64 9.53
CA HIS A 41 -4.32 -0.60 9.51
C HIS A 41 -5.60 -1.02 8.78
N PHE A 42 -5.45 -1.63 7.60
CA PHE A 42 -6.59 -2.04 6.77
C PHE A 42 -7.15 -3.43 7.14
N ASN A 43 -6.66 -4.02 8.23
CA ASN A 43 -6.94 -5.41 8.63
C ASN A 43 -6.82 -6.39 7.44
N ALA A 44 -5.82 -6.13 6.60
CA ALA A 44 -5.56 -6.89 5.39
C ALA A 44 -4.37 -7.80 5.62
N HIS A 45 -4.40 -9.00 5.03
CA HIS A 45 -3.23 -9.86 5.07
C HIS A 45 -2.10 -9.26 4.24
N TYR A 46 -0.85 -9.43 4.68
CA TYR A 46 0.35 -8.96 3.97
C TYR A 46 0.35 -9.38 2.49
N SER A 47 -0.04 -10.63 2.20
CA SER A 47 -0.13 -11.16 0.84
C SER A 47 -1.19 -10.47 -0.01
N THR A 48 -2.29 -9.98 0.59
CA THR A 48 -3.31 -9.20 -0.09
C THR A 48 -2.75 -7.84 -0.49
N VAL A 49 -2.12 -7.14 0.45
CA VAL A 49 -1.51 -5.83 0.19
C VAL A 49 -0.44 -5.93 -0.91
N SER A 50 0.45 -6.92 -0.80
CA SER A 50 1.50 -7.18 -1.80
C SER A 50 0.93 -7.47 -3.20
N ARG A 51 -0.15 -8.27 -3.29
CA ARG A 51 -0.81 -8.56 -4.56
C ARG A 51 -1.44 -7.32 -5.19
N GLU A 52 -2.08 -6.47 -4.39
CA GLU A 52 -2.74 -5.26 -4.89
C GLU A 52 -1.72 -4.21 -5.34
N ILE A 53 -0.59 -4.07 -4.64
CA ILE A 53 0.54 -3.24 -5.08
C ILE A 53 1.08 -3.75 -6.42
N LYS A 54 1.36 -5.06 -6.53
CA LYS A 54 1.85 -5.68 -7.78
C LYS A 54 0.89 -5.52 -8.96
N LYS A 55 -0.42 -5.45 -8.71
CA LYS A 55 -1.42 -5.20 -9.75
C LYS A 55 -1.42 -3.75 -10.22
N MET A 56 -1.14 -2.77 -9.35
CA MET A 56 -1.08 -1.35 -9.75
C MET A 56 0.14 -1.08 -10.63
N ASP A 57 1.28 -1.69 -10.31
CA ASP A 57 2.53 -1.51 -11.07
C ASP A 57 2.41 -1.97 -12.55
N GLY A 58 1.26 -2.57 -12.90
CA GLY A 58 1.02 -3.24 -14.17
C GLY A 58 1.72 -4.59 -14.16
N GLY A 59 1.27 -5.53 -14.99
CA GLY A 59 2.02 -6.75 -15.28
C GLY A 59 3.36 -6.50 -16.00
N ALA A 60 4.09 -5.44 -15.66
CA ALA A 60 5.38 -5.06 -16.21
C ALA A 60 6.53 -5.56 -15.31
N LEU A 61 6.46 -6.83 -14.89
CA LEU A 61 7.62 -7.69 -14.67
C LEU A 61 7.29 -9.11 -15.19
N ILE A 62 7.13 -9.24 -16.50
CA ILE A 62 7.60 -10.46 -17.21
C ILE A 62 9.13 -10.38 -17.06
N GLN A 63 9.92 -11.32 -16.57
CA GLN A 63 9.80 -12.72 -16.21
C GLN A 63 11.04 -13.04 -15.36
N ASP A 64 10.95 -14.02 -14.48
CA ASP A 64 11.90 -15.12 -14.61
C ASP A 64 11.12 -16.42 -14.31
N PRO A 65 10.83 -17.26 -15.32
CA PRO A 65 10.50 -18.65 -15.05
C PRO A 65 11.84 -19.33 -14.79
N THR A 66 12.17 -19.55 -13.53
CA THR A 66 13.43 -20.23 -13.20
C THR A 66 13.16 -21.33 -12.20
N PRO A 67 13.86 -22.46 -12.36
CA PRO A 67 13.71 -23.51 -13.37
C PRO A 67 12.70 -24.60 -12.95
#